data_AF-A0A9E6DNN7-F1
#
_entry.id   AF-A0A9E6DNN7-F1
#
_cell.length_a   1.000
_cell.length_b   1.000
_cell.length_c   1.000
_cell.angle_alpha   90.00
_cell.angle_beta   90.00
_cell.angle_gamma   90.00
#
_symmetry.space_group_name_H-M   'P 1'
#
loop_
_entity.id
_entity.type
_entity.pdbx_description
1 polymer ?
#
loop_
_entity_poly.entity_id
_entity_poly.type
_entity_poly.pdbx_seq_one_letter_code
_entity_poly.pdbx_strand_id
1 'polypeptide(L)'
;MASQKEVVEAVVRDVLGPLVKADGGSLYLISASDNAVQLHLAGQFAGCPGNTLVTRRLLEPAIHKVAPDIVVTITHGALLPKNAEVIAAATP
;
A
#
# COMPACT_ATOMS: atom_id res chain seq x y z
N MET A 1 -18.31 15.11 3.18
CA MET A 1 -17.02 14.86 3.85
C MET A 1 -16.45 13.62 3.18
N ALA A 2 -15.27 13.70 2.57
CA ALA A 2 -14.63 12.51 2.00
C ALA A 2 -14.19 11.62 3.17
N SER A 3 -14.56 10.33 3.13
CA SER A 3 -14.20 9.37 4.18
C SER A 3 -12.68 9.17 4.16
N GLN A 4 -12.05 8.87 5.31
CA GLN A 4 -10.59 8.69 5.36
C GLN A 4 -10.14 7.59 4.38
N LYS A 5 -10.98 6.56 4.23
CA LYS A 5 -10.85 5.49 3.24
C LYS A 5 -10.61 6.02 1.82
N GLU A 6 -11.47 6.92 1.34
CA GLU A 6 -11.44 7.42 -0.04
C GLU A 6 -10.16 8.21 -0.33
N VAL A 7 -9.74 9.03 0.64
CA VAL A 7 -8.49 9.81 0.55
C VAL A 7 -7.28 8.89 0.48
N VAL A 8 -7.25 7.86 1.33
CA VAL A 8 -6.17 6.87 1.34
C VAL A 8 -6.17 6.07 0.04
N GLU A 9 -7.33 5.60 -0.44
CA GLU A 9 -7.43 4.89 -1.72
C GLU A 9 -6.92 5.74 -2.89
N ALA A 10 -7.26 7.03 -2.93
CA ALA A 10 -6.75 7.96 -3.94
C ALA A 10 -5.22 8.08 -3.87
N VAL A 11 -4.65 8.34 -2.69
CA VAL A 11 -3.18 8.45 -2.53
C VAL A 11 -2.47 7.13 -2.87
N VAL A 12 -3.04 6.00 -2.46
CA VAL A 12 -2.51 4.67 -2.76
C VAL A 12 -2.55 4.39 -4.27
N ARG A 13 -3.63 4.77 -4.98
CA ARG A 13 -3.77 4.59 -6.44
C ARG A 13 -2.91 5.57 -7.24
N ASP A 14 -2.98 6.86 -6.93
CA ASP A 14 -2.36 7.93 -7.72
C ASP A 14 -0.88 8.15 -7.41
N VAL A 15 -0.44 7.90 -6.16
CA VAL A 15 0.95 8.14 -5.74
C VAL A 15 1.69 6.83 -5.54
N LEU A 16 1.19 5.95 -4.67
CA LEU A 16 1.92 4.73 -4.32
C LEU A 16 1.90 3.70 -5.45
N GLY A 17 0.80 3.57 -6.17
CA GLY A 17 0.64 2.64 -7.28
C GLY A 17 1.72 2.79 -8.36
N PRO A 18 1.90 3.97 -8.96
CA PRO A 18 2.95 4.18 -9.96
C PRO A 18 4.36 4.10 -9.38
N LEU A 19 4.60 4.52 -8.13
CA LEU A 19 5.89 4.35 -7.47
C LEU A 19 6.25 2.87 -7.34
N VAL A 20 5.35 2.08 -6.74
CA VAL A 20 5.55 0.64 -6.55
C VAL A 20 5.72 -0.08 -7.89
N LYS A 21 4.95 0.33 -8.92
CA LYS A 21 5.09 -0.20 -10.28
C LYS A 21 6.45 0.16 -10.90
N ALA A 22 6.94 1.38 -10.72
CA ALA A 22 8.24 1.82 -11.23
C ALA A 22 9.40 1.05 -10.60
N ASP A 23 9.26 0.69 -9.32
CA ASP A 23 10.19 -0.20 -8.61
C ASP A 23 10.03 -1.70 -8.97
N GLY A 24 9.13 -2.05 -9.90
CA GLY A 24 8.88 -3.43 -10.32
C GLY A 24 8.13 -4.28 -9.29
N GLY A 25 7.44 -3.62 -8.36
CA GLY A 25 6.56 -4.21 -7.37
C GLY A 25 5.09 -4.23 -7.80
N SER A 26 4.30 -4.97 -7.01
CA SER A 26 2.84 -4.95 -7.10
C SER A 26 2.25 -4.56 -5.76
N LEU A 27 1.28 -3.65 -5.78
CA LEU A 27 0.56 -3.14 -4.62
C LEU A 27 -0.88 -3.65 -4.63
N TYR A 28 -1.27 -4.25 -3.52
CA TYR A 28 -2.61 -4.76 -3.31
C TYR A 28 -3.24 -4.15 -2.06
N LEU A 29 -4.53 -3.88 -2.13
CA LEU A 29 -5.33 -3.42 -1.01
C LEU A 29 -6.12 -4.58 -0.45
N ILE A 30 -5.86 -4.96 0.79
CA ILE A 30 -6.59 -6.05 1.47
C ILE A 30 -7.91 -5.53 2.03
N SER A 31 -7.85 -4.36 2.67
CA SER A 31 -9.01 -3.71 3.28
C SER A 31 -8.70 -2.25 3.55
N ALA A 32 -9.65 -1.36 3.27
CA ALA A 32 -9.59 0.04 3.68
C ALA A 32 -10.86 0.38 4.46
N SER A 33 -10.68 0.89 5.66
CA SER A 33 -11.72 1.39 6.57
C SER A 33 -11.32 2.76 7.08
N ASP A 34 -12.25 3.51 7.68
CA ASP A 34 -11.97 4.85 8.18
C ASP A 34 -10.90 4.91 9.28
N ASN A 35 -10.70 3.82 10.02
CA ASN A 35 -9.75 3.74 11.13
C ASN A 35 -8.57 2.80 10.87
N ALA A 36 -8.57 2.03 9.77
CA ALA A 36 -7.49 1.12 9.46
C ALA A 36 -7.38 0.85 7.96
N VAL A 37 -6.15 0.75 7.45
CA VAL A 37 -5.87 0.34 6.09
C VAL A 37 -4.85 -0.80 6.08
N GLN A 38 -5.16 -1.85 5.33
CA GLN A 38 -4.30 -3.01 5.13
C GLN A 38 -3.85 -3.08 3.68
N LEU A 39 -2.55 -2.98 3.47
CA LEU A 39 -1.90 -3.08 2.17
C LEU A 39 -1.00 -4.32 2.13
N HIS A 40 -0.86 -4.89 0.94
CA HIS A 40 0.06 -5.97 0.66
C HIS A 40 0.97 -5.61 -0.51
N LEU A 41 2.28 -5.74 -0.29
CA LEU A 41 3.30 -5.55 -1.31
C LEU A 41 3.78 -6.91 -1.79
N ALA A 42 3.75 -7.14 -3.10
CA ALA A 42 4.32 -8.32 -3.74
C ALA A 42 5.30 -7.93 -4.88
N GLY A 43 5.85 -8.94 -5.57
CA GLY A 43 6.80 -8.72 -6.67
C GLY A 43 8.24 -8.55 -6.18
N GLN A 44 9.00 -7.62 -6.77
CA GLN A 44 10.39 -7.30 -6.37
C GLN A 44 10.52 -6.98 -4.88
N PHE A 45 9.49 -6.35 -4.31
CA PHE A 45 9.43 -5.98 -2.91
C PHE A 45 9.19 -7.15 -1.94
N ALA A 46 8.78 -8.33 -2.42
CA ALA A 46 8.59 -9.52 -1.59
C ALA A 46 9.91 -10.16 -1.12
N GLY A 47 11.02 -9.90 -1.82
CA GLY A 47 12.33 -10.49 -1.53
C GLY A 47 13.39 -9.49 -1.04
N CYS A 48 13.08 -8.20 -1.01
CA CYS A 48 14.06 -7.16 -0.68
C CYS A 48 13.95 -6.73 0.80
N PRO A 49 14.99 -6.95 1.62
CA PRO A 49 14.98 -6.54 3.03
C PRO A 49 14.93 -5.01 3.22
N GLY A 50 15.31 -4.24 2.19
CA GLY A 50 15.21 -2.78 2.18
C GLY A 50 13.78 -2.25 2.03
N ASN A 51 12.84 -3.10 1.59
CA ASN A 51 11.46 -2.67 1.36
C ASN A 51 10.76 -2.23 2.65
N THR A 52 10.98 -2.97 3.74
CA THR A 52 10.38 -2.65 5.04
C THR A 52 10.78 -1.25 5.52
N LEU A 53 12.00 -0.79 5.18
CA LEU A 53 12.44 0.57 5.49
C LEU A 53 11.68 1.63 4.67
N VAL A 54 11.50 1.41 3.37
CA VAL A 54 10.73 2.32 2.50
C VAL A 54 9.27 2.34 2.91
N THR A 55 8.71 1.18 3.20
CA THR A 55 7.33 1.02 3.65
C THR A 55 7.08 1.78 4.95
N ARG A 56 7.97 1.61 5.93
CA ARG A 56 7.82 2.23 7.25
C ARG A 56 8.22 3.71 7.30
N ARG A 57 9.13 4.16 6.43
CA ARG A 57 9.62 5.56 6.41
C ARG A 57 8.99 6.42 5.32
N LEU A 58 8.33 5.83 4.34
CA LEU A 58 7.72 6.53 3.21
C LEU A 58 6.22 6.31 3.16
N LEU A 59 5.76 5.05 3.13
CA LEU A 59 4.33 4.74 2.98
C LEU A 59 3.53 5.09 4.24
N GLU A 60 3.97 4.62 5.42
CA GLU A 60 3.33 4.94 6.70
C GLU A 60 3.17 6.47 6.90
N PRO A 61 4.25 7.30 6.86
CA PRO A 61 4.10 8.74 7.05
C PRO A 61 3.33 9.43 5.93
N ALA A 62 3.36 8.94 4.69
CA ALA A 62 2.53 9.47 3.61
C ALA A 62 1.04 9.30 3.92
N ILE A 63 0.64 8.15 4.46
CA ILE A 63 -0.74 7.87 4.85
C ILE A 63 -1.10 8.67 6.12
N HIS A 64 -0.25 8.70 7.14
CA HIS A 64 -0.48 9.50 8.34
C HIS A 64 -0.58 11.01 8.07
N LYS A 65 0.04 11.50 6.98
CA LYS A 65 -0.06 12.92 6.56
C LYS A 65 -1.46 13.29 6.08
N VAL A 66 -2.20 12.34 5.50
CA VAL A 66 -3.59 12.54 5.06
C VAL A 66 -4.61 12.07 6.09
N ALA A 67 -4.28 11.02 6.84
CA ALA A 67 -5.13 10.38 7.84
C ALA A 67 -4.30 10.04 9.09
N PRO A 68 -4.14 10.97 10.05
CA PRO A 68 -3.22 10.79 11.18
C PRO A 68 -3.68 9.70 12.17
N ASP A 69 -4.98 9.45 12.26
CA ASP A 69 -5.61 8.48 13.18
C ASP A 69 -5.79 7.08 12.57
N ILE A 70 -5.41 6.86 11.31
CA ILE A 70 -5.61 5.56 10.65
C ILE A 70 -4.50 4.58 11.02
N VAL A 71 -4.87 3.34 11.36
CA VAL A 71 -3.90 2.27 11.59
C VAL A 71 -3.46 1.70 10.25
N VAL A 72 -2.20 1.93 9.89
CA VAL A 72 -1.61 1.43 8.66
C VAL A 72 -0.95 0.08 8.93
N THR A 73 -1.39 -0.97 8.22
CA THR A 73 -0.77 -2.29 8.26
C THR A 73 -0.28 -2.65 6.87
N ILE A 74 1.02 -2.83 6.72
CA ILE A 74 1.61 -3.19 5.43
C ILE A 74 2.27 -4.54 5.57
N THR A 75 1.81 -5.49 4.75
CA THR A 75 2.34 -6.84 4.69
C THR A 75 3.11 -7.01 3.38
N HIS A 76 4.12 -7.86 3.38
CA HIS A 76 4.92 -8.14 2.18
C HIS A 76 5.24 -9.62 2.09
N GLY A 77 5.12 -10.20 0.89
CA GLY A 77 5.41 -11.60 0.66
C GLY A 77 5.00 -12.11 -0.71
N ALA A 78 5.28 -13.38 -0.97
CA ALA A 78 4.87 -14.05 -2.20
C ALA A 78 3.38 -14.50 -2.17
N LEU A 79 2.79 -14.60 -0.98
CA LEU A 79 1.43 -15.06 -0.76
C LEU A 79 0.47 -13.87 -0.71
N LEU A 80 -0.32 -13.70 -1.76
CA LEU A 80 -1.43 -12.76 -1.74
C LEU A 80 -2.58 -13.32 -0.88
N PRO A 81 -3.11 -12.55 0.07
CA PRO A 81 -4.32 -12.92 0.78
C PRO A 81 -5.53 -12.94 -0.17
N LYS A 82 -6.48 -13.85 0.07
CA LYS A 82 -7.61 -14.15 -0.85
C LYS A 82 -8.54 -12.95 -1.13
N ASN A 83 -8.48 -11.91 -0.30
CA ASN A 83 -9.30 -10.69 -0.39
C ASN A 83 -8.50 -9.45 -0.83
N ALA A 84 -7.33 -9.65 -1.45
CA ALA A 84 -6.50 -8.57 -1.97
C ALA A 84 -7.04 -8.01 -3.30
N GLU A 85 -7.41 -6.73 -3.33
CA GLU A 85 -7.72 -5.98 -4.55
C GLU A 85 -6.43 -5.46 -5.19
N VAL A 86 -6.27 -5.65 -6.50
CA VAL A 86 -5.09 -5.16 -7.21
C VAL A 86 -5.23 -3.66 -7.44
N ILE A 87 -4.33 -2.88 -6.83
CA ILE A 87 -4.29 -1.42 -7.01
C ILE A 87 -3.31 -1.05 -8.11
N ALA A 88 -2.10 -1.61 -8.04
CA ALA A 88 -1.09 -1.45 -9.06
C ALA A 88 -0.36 -2.78 -9.25
N ALA A 89 -0.40 -3.31 -10.46
CA ALA A 89 0.42 -4.45 -10.84
C ALA A 89 1.53 -3.98 -11.77
N ALA A 90 2.74 -4.53 -11.58
CA ALA A 90 3.75 -4.52 -12.62
C ALA A 90 3.15 -5.14 -13.89
N THR A 91 2.99 -4.32 -14.94
CA THR A 91 2.59 -4.82 -16.26
C THR A 91 3.80 -5.55 -16.84
N PRO A 92 3.62 -6.74 -17.46
CA PRO A 92 4.72 -7.47 -18.10
C PRO A 92 5.37 -6.69 -19.24
#